data_AF-A0A3S4FWV6-F1
#
_entry.id   AF-A0A3S4FWV6-F1
#
_cell.length_a   1.000
_cell.length_b   1.000
_cell.length_c   1.000
_cell.angle_alpha   90.00
_cell.angle_beta   90.00
_cell.angle_gamma   90.00
#
_symmetry.space_group_name_H-M   'P 1'
#
loop_
_entity.id
_entity.type
_entity.pdbx_description
1 polymer ?
#
loop_
_entity_poly.entity_id
_entity_poly.type
_entity_poly.pdbx_seq_one_letter_code
_entity_poly.pdbx_strand_id
1 'polypeptide(L)'
;MLTGNNSYSGPTLVNQGLLAVNGTLASDVTVQDGGVLGGSGRIGSLTANAGATVAPGNSIGTLNMTRDVTFAAGSRYAVEAAADGSSDRIVSGGSAQIDGGEVVMLLDQQNVLNGEGGGSAIGQYDILQAQQGISGQFDGATTSSPFLDATLSTQGSQLTADVARNDTAFASVATTQNERSVAAAADALAAGNPVYESILASGSAGQAQQAFRQLSGQIHADIASAQVNDSRYLRDALNSRLRQAEGLATAPDIKADDGGAWAQFVGAWDHASGDVDATGYQASTYGVLLGLDSAYDDWRLGVATGYTRTSLDGGYGSNADSDNYHLAAYGSKQYGALALRAGALTPGTGLIRRAR
;
A
#
# COMPACT_ATOMS: atom_id res chain seq x y z
N MET A 1 -7.44 -25.12 -20.35
CA MET A 1 -7.89 -25.74 -19.08
C MET A 1 -8.70 -26.98 -19.40
N LEU A 2 -8.44 -28.10 -18.70
CA LEU A 2 -9.15 -29.37 -18.83
C LEU A 2 -9.91 -29.66 -17.54
N THR A 3 -11.25 -29.73 -17.59
CA THR A 3 -12.11 -29.90 -16.40
C THR A 3 -12.87 -31.24 -16.36
N GLY A 4 -12.97 -31.94 -17.50
CA GLY A 4 -13.69 -33.22 -17.60
C GLY A 4 -12.82 -34.45 -17.35
N ASN A 5 -13.39 -35.63 -17.64
CA ASN A 5 -12.64 -36.89 -17.65
C ASN A 5 -12.01 -37.14 -19.03
N ASN A 6 -10.72 -36.89 -19.14
CA ASN A 6 -9.95 -37.09 -20.37
C ASN A 6 -9.26 -38.46 -20.33
N SER A 7 -9.85 -39.45 -20.98
CA SER A 7 -9.42 -40.85 -20.93
C SER A 7 -8.34 -41.24 -21.95
N TYR A 8 -7.88 -40.30 -22.78
CA TYR A 8 -6.81 -40.59 -23.73
C TYR A 8 -5.49 -40.84 -22.99
N SER A 9 -4.70 -41.79 -23.51
CA SER A 9 -3.43 -42.23 -22.89
C SER A 9 -2.19 -41.87 -23.70
N GLY A 10 -2.34 -41.34 -24.92
CA GLY A 10 -1.21 -40.79 -25.69
C GLY A 10 -0.59 -39.59 -24.96
N PRO A 11 0.71 -39.30 -25.13
CA PRO A 11 1.43 -38.30 -24.33
C PRO A 11 0.89 -36.89 -24.52
N THR A 12 0.88 -36.10 -23.45
CA THR A 12 0.52 -34.68 -23.45
C THR A 12 1.79 -33.84 -23.34
N LEU A 13 2.06 -33.00 -24.33
CA LEU A 13 3.22 -32.10 -24.34
C LEU A 13 2.78 -30.66 -24.11
N VAL A 14 3.30 -30.04 -23.05
CA VAL A 14 3.13 -28.61 -22.78
C VAL A 14 4.39 -27.89 -23.26
N ASN A 15 4.38 -27.49 -24.54
CA ASN A 15 5.56 -26.87 -25.16
C ASN A 15 5.79 -25.43 -24.69
N GLN A 16 4.72 -24.69 -24.43
CA GLN A 16 4.70 -23.28 -24.00
C GLN A 16 3.34 -22.99 -23.34
N GLY A 17 3.28 -21.93 -22.53
CA GLY A 17 2.04 -21.44 -21.93
C GLY A 17 1.47 -22.38 -20.85
N LEU A 18 0.24 -22.12 -20.41
CA LEU A 18 -0.37 -22.83 -19.28
C LEU A 18 -1.32 -23.94 -19.72
N LEU A 19 -1.04 -25.17 -19.27
CA LEU A 19 -2.03 -26.25 -19.19
C LEU A 19 -2.51 -26.37 -17.74
N ALA A 20 -3.75 -25.93 -17.47
CA ALA A 20 -4.42 -26.21 -16.20
C ALA A 20 -5.29 -27.48 -16.30
N VAL A 21 -5.06 -28.46 -15.42
CA VAL A 21 -5.86 -29.69 -15.31
C VAL A 21 -6.65 -29.66 -13.99
N ASN A 22 -7.97 -29.49 -14.08
CA ASN A 22 -8.90 -29.47 -12.95
C ASN A 22 -9.86 -30.68 -12.94
N GLY A 23 -9.75 -31.56 -13.95
CA GLY A 23 -10.44 -32.84 -14.02
C GLY A 23 -9.47 -34.01 -13.93
N THR A 24 -9.70 -35.05 -14.74
CA THR A 24 -8.76 -36.18 -14.87
C THR A 24 -8.17 -36.23 -16.27
N LEU A 25 -6.91 -36.63 -16.35
CA LEU A 25 -6.15 -36.84 -17.58
C LEU A 25 -5.36 -38.14 -17.46
N ALA A 26 -5.74 -39.18 -18.18
CA ALA A 26 -5.05 -40.48 -18.08
C ALA A 26 -3.62 -40.45 -18.64
N SER A 27 -3.35 -39.50 -19.54
CA SER A 27 -2.07 -39.26 -20.21
C SER A 27 -0.95 -38.87 -19.24
N ASP A 28 0.29 -39.23 -19.63
CA ASP A 28 1.50 -38.65 -19.08
C ASP A 28 1.74 -37.25 -19.64
N VAL A 29 2.15 -36.33 -18.76
CA VAL A 29 2.39 -34.93 -19.10
C VAL A 29 3.89 -34.65 -19.06
N THR A 30 4.43 -34.16 -20.17
CA THR A 30 5.77 -33.59 -20.24
C THR A 30 5.67 -32.08 -20.44
N VAL A 31 6.29 -31.32 -19.56
CA VAL A 31 6.35 -29.86 -19.62
C VAL A 31 7.73 -29.46 -20.11
N GLN A 32 7.77 -28.67 -21.19
CA GLN A 32 8.99 -28.18 -21.81
C GLN A 32 9.34 -26.78 -21.31
N ASP A 33 10.47 -26.24 -21.77
CA ASP A 33 10.89 -24.86 -21.53
C ASP A 33 9.79 -23.85 -21.91
N GLY A 34 9.45 -22.96 -20.98
CA GLY A 34 8.36 -21.98 -21.11
C GLY A 34 6.95 -22.56 -20.97
N GLY A 35 6.83 -23.87 -20.76
CA GLY A 35 5.58 -24.55 -20.42
C GLY A 35 5.27 -24.45 -18.93
N VAL A 36 3.99 -24.34 -18.60
CA VAL A 36 3.46 -24.34 -17.24
C VAL A 36 2.39 -25.40 -17.10
N LEU A 37 2.52 -26.30 -16.13
CA LEU A 37 1.45 -27.20 -15.71
C LEU A 37 0.86 -26.70 -14.39
N GLY A 38 -0.46 -26.56 -14.34
CA GLY A 38 -1.16 -26.27 -13.10
C GLY A 38 -2.53 -26.94 -12.98
N GLY A 39 -3.35 -26.45 -12.07
CA GLY A 39 -4.65 -27.02 -11.73
C GLY A 39 -4.58 -28.04 -10.58
N SER A 40 -5.75 -28.45 -10.10
CA SER A 40 -5.92 -29.29 -8.91
C SER A 40 -6.43 -30.71 -9.23
N GLY A 41 -6.23 -31.15 -10.46
CA GLY A 41 -6.77 -32.39 -11.01
C GLY A 41 -5.86 -33.60 -10.79
N ARG A 42 -6.07 -34.61 -11.63
CA ARG A 42 -5.26 -35.83 -11.66
C ARG A 42 -4.71 -36.12 -13.05
N ILE A 43 -3.43 -36.44 -13.14
CA ILE A 43 -2.73 -36.83 -14.37
C ILE A 43 -2.14 -38.25 -14.27
N GLY A 44 -1.58 -38.79 -15.37
CA GLY A 44 -0.83 -40.04 -15.37
C GLY A 44 0.47 -39.93 -14.57
N SER A 45 1.50 -39.40 -15.21
CA SER A 45 2.82 -39.07 -14.65
C SER A 45 3.22 -37.67 -15.08
N LEU A 46 4.22 -37.11 -14.42
CA LEU A 46 4.76 -35.79 -14.72
C LEU A 46 6.26 -35.87 -15.03
N THR A 47 6.68 -35.23 -16.12
CA THR A 47 8.09 -34.89 -16.37
C THR A 47 8.20 -33.39 -16.63
N ALA A 48 8.84 -32.67 -15.71
CA ALA A 48 9.15 -31.25 -15.85
C ALA A 48 10.61 -31.09 -16.33
N ASN A 49 10.80 -30.65 -17.57
CA ASN A 49 12.13 -30.43 -18.14
C ASN A 49 12.73 -29.09 -17.69
N ALA A 50 14.00 -28.84 -18.05
CA ALA A 50 14.63 -27.54 -17.82
C ALA A 50 13.77 -26.40 -18.40
N GLY A 51 13.58 -25.34 -17.62
CA GLY A 51 12.74 -24.19 -17.99
C GLY A 51 11.22 -24.41 -17.82
N ALA A 52 10.78 -25.63 -17.48
CA ALA A 52 9.38 -25.90 -17.17
C ALA A 52 8.99 -25.36 -15.78
N THR A 53 7.74 -24.94 -15.63
CA THR A 53 7.15 -24.60 -14.31
C THR A 53 5.98 -25.53 -13.99
N VAL A 54 5.95 -26.05 -12.76
CA VAL A 54 4.81 -26.78 -12.22
C VAL A 54 4.24 -25.92 -11.09
N ALA A 55 2.96 -25.56 -11.18
CA ALA A 55 2.26 -24.69 -10.24
C ALA A 55 0.87 -25.27 -9.97
N PRO A 56 0.74 -26.23 -9.02
CA PRO A 56 -0.54 -26.84 -8.67
C PRO A 56 -1.61 -25.79 -8.35
N GLY A 57 -2.88 -26.17 -8.51
CA GLY A 57 -4.00 -25.34 -8.09
C GLY A 57 -4.42 -24.22 -9.07
N ASN A 58 -5.27 -23.33 -8.57
CA ASN A 58 -5.71 -22.06 -9.16
C ASN A 58 -5.86 -21.06 -7.99
N SER A 59 -4.78 -20.74 -7.27
CA SER A 59 -4.69 -20.65 -5.80
C SER A 59 -4.38 -22.02 -5.18
N ILE A 60 -4.26 -22.08 -3.85
CA ILE A 60 -3.81 -23.26 -3.10
C ILE A 60 -4.61 -24.52 -3.46
N GLY A 61 -3.91 -25.55 -3.94
CA GLY A 61 -4.53 -26.81 -4.37
C GLY A 61 -3.56 -27.98 -4.52
N THR A 62 -4.13 -29.17 -4.77
CA THR A 62 -3.34 -30.40 -4.91
C THR A 62 -3.42 -30.96 -6.32
N LEU A 63 -2.26 -31.16 -6.96
CA LEU A 63 -2.14 -31.89 -8.23
C LEU A 63 -1.74 -33.34 -7.96
N ASN A 64 -2.48 -34.27 -8.54
CA ASN A 64 -2.30 -35.70 -8.29
C ASN A 64 -1.70 -36.41 -9.51
N MET A 65 -0.63 -37.19 -9.32
CA MET A 65 -0.14 -38.14 -10.32
C MET A 65 -0.52 -39.56 -9.92
N THR A 66 -0.96 -40.33 -10.89
CA THR A 66 -1.24 -41.76 -10.69
C THR A 66 0.03 -42.57 -10.52
N ARG A 67 1.08 -42.19 -11.24
CA ARG A 67 2.40 -42.82 -11.22
C ARG A 67 3.43 -41.80 -10.76
N ASP A 68 4.59 -41.74 -11.42
CA ASP A 68 5.77 -41.03 -10.96
C ASP A 68 5.76 -39.54 -11.32
N VAL A 69 6.62 -38.79 -10.64
CA VAL A 69 6.98 -37.42 -10.99
C VAL A 69 8.49 -37.30 -11.16
N THR A 70 8.90 -36.54 -12.17
CA THR A 70 10.30 -36.22 -12.42
C THR A 70 10.47 -34.71 -12.60
N PHE A 71 11.39 -34.14 -11.84
CA PHE A 71 11.88 -32.77 -12.02
C PHE A 71 13.31 -32.83 -12.54
N ALA A 72 13.54 -32.34 -13.75
CA ALA A 72 14.89 -32.22 -14.30
C ALA A 72 15.61 -30.99 -13.71
N ALA A 73 16.94 -30.99 -13.75
CA ALA A 73 17.74 -29.82 -13.42
C ALA A 73 17.27 -28.58 -14.22
N GLY A 74 17.14 -27.44 -13.54
CA GLY A 74 16.65 -26.18 -14.14
C GLY A 74 15.13 -26.10 -14.34
N SER A 75 14.34 -27.06 -13.86
CA SER A 75 12.89 -26.93 -13.75
C SER A 75 12.50 -26.11 -12.50
N ARG A 76 11.24 -25.64 -12.44
CA ARG A 76 10.70 -24.87 -11.31
C ARG A 76 9.44 -25.51 -10.74
N TYR A 77 9.37 -25.58 -9.42
CA TYR A 77 8.16 -25.93 -8.68
C TYR A 77 7.66 -24.69 -7.92
N ALA A 78 6.60 -24.06 -8.41
CA ALA A 78 5.99 -22.90 -7.76
C ALA A 78 4.90 -23.39 -6.80
N VAL A 79 4.97 -22.91 -5.56
CA VAL A 79 4.09 -23.33 -4.46
C VAL A 79 3.44 -22.10 -3.86
N GLU A 80 2.13 -21.95 -4.03
CA GLU A 80 1.35 -20.98 -3.27
C GLU A 80 1.18 -21.47 -1.83
N ALA A 81 1.35 -20.59 -0.84
CA ALA A 81 1.21 -20.93 0.57
C ALA A 81 0.55 -19.78 1.35
N ALA A 82 -0.29 -20.13 2.31
CA ALA A 82 -1.02 -19.17 3.13
C ALA A 82 -0.62 -19.25 4.61
N ALA A 83 -0.98 -18.19 5.33
CA ALA A 83 -0.72 -18.00 6.76
C ALA A 83 -1.46 -19.00 7.66
N ASP A 84 -2.45 -19.73 7.13
CA ASP A 84 -3.16 -20.80 7.84
C ASP A 84 -2.46 -22.18 7.74
N GLY A 85 -1.28 -22.23 7.11
CA GLY A 85 -0.50 -23.45 6.89
C GLY A 85 -0.92 -24.23 5.64
N SER A 86 -1.94 -23.77 4.90
CA SER A 86 -2.29 -24.38 3.62
C SER A 86 -1.26 -24.04 2.54
N SER A 87 -1.02 -24.97 1.63
CA SER A 87 -0.08 -24.81 0.52
C SER A 87 -0.43 -25.69 -0.67
N ASP A 88 0.08 -25.31 -1.83
CA ASP A 88 0.09 -26.16 -3.00
C ASP A 88 0.84 -27.45 -2.74
N ARG A 89 0.28 -28.54 -3.26
CA ARG A 89 0.85 -29.86 -3.07
C ARG A 89 0.84 -30.69 -4.33
N ILE A 90 1.92 -31.44 -4.51
CA ILE A 90 2.01 -32.52 -5.47
C ILE A 90 1.88 -33.86 -4.75
N VAL A 91 0.99 -34.73 -5.22
CA VAL A 91 0.81 -36.08 -4.66
C VAL A 91 1.02 -37.12 -5.76
N SER A 92 2.08 -37.91 -5.63
CA SER A 92 2.45 -39.01 -6.53
C SER A 92 2.05 -40.36 -5.94
N GLY A 93 1.31 -41.15 -6.72
CA GLY A 93 1.07 -42.57 -6.43
C GLY A 93 2.30 -43.46 -6.66
N GLY A 94 3.33 -42.93 -7.33
CA GLY A 94 4.61 -43.59 -7.56
C GLY A 94 5.75 -42.99 -6.73
N SER A 95 6.92 -42.98 -7.33
CA SER A 95 8.13 -42.33 -6.84
C SER A 95 8.20 -40.86 -7.28
N ALA A 96 9.11 -40.10 -6.68
CA ALA A 96 9.52 -38.78 -7.19
C ALA A 96 11.03 -38.77 -7.41
N GLN A 97 11.45 -38.49 -8.65
CA GLN A 97 12.85 -38.27 -9.00
C GLN A 97 13.11 -36.77 -9.17
N ILE A 98 14.08 -36.22 -8.44
CA ILE A 98 14.43 -34.80 -8.46
C ILE A 98 15.90 -34.67 -8.81
N ASP A 99 16.18 -34.32 -10.07
CA ASP A 99 17.54 -34.20 -10.61
C ASP A 99 18.14 -32.79 -10.43
N GLY A 100 17.40 -31.88 -9.78
CA GLY A 100 17.75 -30.48 -9.53
C GLY A 100 16.54 -29.57 -9.72
N GLY A 101 16.78 -28.28 -9.95
CA GLY A 101 15.74 -27.26 -10.11
C GLY A 101 15.46 -26.48 -8.84
N GLU A 102 14.47 -25.59 -8.88
CA GLU A 102 14.19 -24.62 -7.81
C GLU A 102 12.73 -24.71 -7.34
N VAL A 103 12.53 -24.64 -6.02
CA VAL A 103 11.20 -24.40 -5.43
C VAL A 103 11.02 -22.89 -5.20
N VAL A 104 9.92 -22.32 -5.68
CA VAL A 104 9.59 -20.91 -5.48
C VAL A 104 8.34 -20.80 -4.63
N MET A 105 8.48 -20.29 -3.41
CA MET A 105 7.37 -20.06 -2.48
C MET A 105 6.69 -18.72 -2.78
N LEU A 106 5.40 -18.79 -3.14
CA LEU A 106 4.53 -17.65 -3.40
C LEU A 106 3.58 -17.49 -2.20
N LEU A 107 3.84 -16.51 -1.35
CA LEU A 107 3.08 -16.36 -0.11
C LEU A 107 1.83 -15.51 -0.38
N ASP A 108 0.65 -16.09 -0.13
CA ASP A 108 -0.63 -15.40 -0.30
C ASP A 108 -0.79 -14.33 0.79
N GLN A 109 -1.19 -13.13 0.35
CA GLN A 109 -1.37 -11.93 1.18
C GLN A 109 -2.82 -11.71 1.59
N GLN A 110 -3.61 -12.78 1.80
CA GLN A 110 -4.98 -12.62 2.27
C GLN A 110 -5.02 -11.67 3.45
N ASN A 111 -5.88 -10.66 3.31
CA ASN A 111 -5.81 -9.34 3.90
C ASN A 111 -5.76 -9.38 5.44
N VAL A 112 -4.55 -9.55 5.99
CA VAL A 112 -4.30 -9.74 7.44
C VAL A 112 -4.82 -8.55 8.27
N LEU A 113 -5.00 -7.39 7.63
CA LEU A 113 -5.52 -6.16 8.23
C LEU A 113 -7.01 -6.21 8.59
N ASN A 114 -7.79 -7.15 8.05
CA ASN A 114 -9.22 -7.26 8.31
C ASN A 114 -9.57 -8.14 9.53
N GLY A 115 -8.57 -8.63 10.27
CA GLY A 115 -8.77 -9.37 11.52
C GLY A 115 -9.32 -10.80 11.37
N GLU A 116 -9.64 -11.22 10.14
CA GLU A 116 -10.02 -12.58 9.79
C GLU A 116 -8.80 -13.27 9.15
N GLY A 117 -8.08 -14.09 9.93
CA GLY A 117 -6.97 -14.90 9.41
C GLY A 117 -5.55 -14.45 9.80
N GLY A 118 -5.37 -13.86 10.98
CA GLY A 118 -4.04 -13.51 11.53
C GLY A 118 -3.17 -14.73 11.84
N GLY A 119 -2.58 -15.33 10.82
CA GLY A 119 -1.49 -16.30 10.91
C GLY A 119 -0.20 -15.69 10.36
N SER A 120 0.93 -16.35 10.60
CA SER A 120 2.20 -15.97 9.97
C SER A 120 2.44 -16.84 8.75
N ALA A 121 3.02 -16.25 7.70
CA ALA A 121 3.52 -17.01 6.55
C ALA A 121 4.79 -17.82 6.88
N ILE A 122 5.30 -17.69 8.11
CA ILE A 122 6.36 -18.53 8.68
C ILE A 122 5.75 -19.87 9.09
N GLY A 123 6.35 -20.95 8.64
CA GLY A 123 5.88 -22.29 8.97
C GLY A 123 6.49 -23.36 8.08
N GLN A 124 6.11 -24.60 8.38
CA GLN A 124 6.45 -25.77 7.58
C GLN A 124 5.28 -26.13 6.68
N TYR A 125 5.55 -26.33 5.39
CA TYR A 125 4.57 -26.63 4.36
C TYR A 125 4.87 -27.97 3.68
N ASP A 126 3.84 -28.82 3.57
CA ASP A 126 3.91 -30.13 2.92
C ASP A 126 3.71 -30.02 1.42
N ILE A 127 4.80 -29.81 0.67
CA ILE A 127 4.71 -29.45 -0.74
C ILE A 127 4.70 -30.65 -1.69
N LEU A 128 5.28 -31.80 -1.31
CA LEU A 128 5.26 -33.00 -2.17
C LEU A 128 5.21 -34.29 -1.35
N GLN A 129 4.39 -35.23 -1.85
CA GLN A 129 4.30 -36.60 -1.32
C GLN A 129 4.46 -37.61 -2.47
N ALA A 130 5.31 -38.61 -2.30
CA ALA A 130 5.48 -39.71 -3.25
C ALA A 130 5.42 -41.07 -2.55
N GLN A 131 4.40 -41.89 -2.84
CA GLN A 131 4.14 -43.14 -2.12
C GLN A 131 5.32 -44.11 -2.12
N GLN A 132 6.14 -44.13 -3.18
CA GLN A 132 7.29 -45.02 -3.30
C GLN A 132 8.63 -44.35 -2.94
N GLY A 133 8.59 -43.17 -2.33
CA GLY A 133 9.78 -42.44 -1.88
C GLY A 133 10.23 -41.35 -2.86
N ILE A 134 11.14 -40.51 -2.37
CA ILE A 134 11.75 -39.41 -3.12
C ILE A 134 13.25 -39.70 -3.27
N SER A 135 13.77 -39.58 -4.49
CA SER A 135 15.19 -39.71 -4.82
C SER A 135 15.72 -38.42 -5.44
N GLY A 136 16.90 -37.99 -4.99
CA GLY A 136 17.49 -36.70 -5.36
C GLY A 136 16.92 -35.53 -4.54
N GLN A 137 17.18 -34.31 -4.98
CA GLN A 137 16.81 -33.07 -4.29
C GLN A 137 16.77 -31.88 -5.25
N PHE A 138 15.98 -30.87 -4.91
CA PHE A 138 16.05 -29.57 -5.58
C PHE A 138 17.36 -28.84 -5.20
N ASP A 139 17.83 -27.95 -6.06
CA ASP A 139 19.04 -27.15 -5.83
C ASP A 139 18.86 -26.14 -4.70
N GLY A 140 17.62 -25.69 -4.47
CA GLY A 140 17.26 -24.79 -3.38
C GLY A 140 15.80 -24.37 -3.41
N ALA A 141 15.45 -23.49 -2.47
CA ALA A 141 14.16 -22.82 -2.43
C ALA A 141 14.34 -21.32 -2.22
N THR A 142 13.38 -20.56 -2.74
CA THR A 142 13.31 -19.10 -2.60
C THR A 142 11.91 -18.70 -2.16
N THR A 143 11.80 -17.50 -1.59
CA THR A 143 10.50 -16.84 -1.42
C THR A 143 10.47 -15.59 -2.27
N SER A 144 9.26 -15.11 -2.60
CA SER A 144 9.10 -13.79 -3.20
C SER A 144 9.39 -12.64 -2.23
N SER A 145 9.39 -12.89 -0.91
CA SER A 145 9.61 -11.86 0.10
C SER A 145 11.11 -11.61 0.35
N PRO A 146 11.56 -10.35 0.43
CA PRO A 146 12.95 -10.04 0.78
C PRO A 146 13.28 -10.38 2.25
N PHE A 147 12.27 -10.63 3.08
CA PHE A 147 12.39 -10.82 4.52
C PHE A 147 12.29 -12.29 4.95
N LEU A 148 11.98 -13.19 4.01
CA LEU A 148 11.74 -14.60 4.28
C LEU A 148 12.64 -15.47 3.43
N ASP A 149 13.24 -16.47 4.06
CA ASP A 149 13.98 -17.54 3.40
C ASP A 149 13.14 -18.83 3.42
N ALA A 150 13.38 -19.70 2.45
CA ALA A 150 12.80 -21.03 2.40
C ALA A 150 13.91 -22.08 2.39
N THR A 151 13.77 -23.11 3.22
CA THR A 151 14.65 -24.28 3.23
C THR A 151 13.85 -25.54 2.97
N LEU A 152 14.46 -26.53 2.32
CA LEU A 152 13.80 -27.78 1.96
C LEU A 152 14.29 -28.93 2.82
N SER A 153 13.36 -29.78 3.25
CA SER A 153 13.65 -30.99 4.01
C SER A 153 12.87 -32.17 3.40
N THR A 154 13.61 -33.20 3.00
CA THR A 154 13.06 -34.45 2.48
C THR A 154 13.15 -35.54 3.55
N GLN A 155 12.02 -36.15 3.90
CA GLN A 155 11.94 -37.25 4.85
C GLN A 155 11.16 -38.42 4.25
N GLY A 156 11.88 -39.43 3.78
CA GLY A 156 11.30 -40.64 3.20
C GLY A 156 10.48 -40.37 1.93
N SER A 157 9.16 -40.25 2.10
CA SER A 157 8.18 -40.06 1.02
C SER A 157 7.63 -38.63 0.95
N GLN A 158 8.12 -37.73 1.80
CA GLN A 158 7.60 -36.38 1.96
C GLN A 158 8.71 -35.35 1.76
N LEU A 159 8.38 -34.27 1.04
CA LEU A 159 9.20 -33.07 0.92
C LEU A 159 8.44 -31.91 1.53
N THR A 160 9.12 -31.20 2.42
CA THR A 160 8.62 -30.05 3.18
C THR A 160 9.42 -28.80 2.85
N ALA A 161 8.76 -27.66 2.83
CA ALA A 161 9.39 -26.34 2.77
C ALA A 161 9.18 -25.61 4.10
N ASP A 162 10.28 -25.29 4.77
CA ASP A 162 10.31 -24.50 5.99
C ASP A 162 10.58 -23.03 5.61
N VAL A 163 9.58 -22.18 5.77
CA VAL A 163 9.66 -20.73 5.54
C VAL A 163 9.93 -20.02 6.87
N ALA A 164 10.95 -19.16 6.90
CA ALA A 164 11.36 -18.47 8.11
C ALA A 164 11.82 -17.03 7.85
N ARG A 165 11.74 -16.18 8.88
CA ARG A 165 12.30 -14.83 8.89
C ARG A 165 13.83 -14.90 8.74
N ASN A 166 14.36 -14.15 7.78
CA ASN A 166 15.80 -13.93 7.63
C ASN A 166 16.27 -12.68 8.39
N ASP A 167 17.56 -12.36 8.34
CA ASP A 167 18.14 -11.22 9.07
C ASP A 167 17.94 -9.85 8.36
N THR A 168 17.24 -9.81 7.24
CA THR A 168 17.02 -8.57 6.47
C THR A 168 16.03 -7.66 7.18
N ALA A 169 16.50 -6.62 7.88
CA ALA A 169 15.61 -5.66 8.56
C ALA A 169 14.62 -4.98 7.59
N PHE A 170 13.41 -4.64 8.03
CA PHE A 170 12.43 -3.92 7.20
C PHE A 170 12.96 -2.59 6.68
N ALA A 171 13.73 -1.88 7.50
CA ALA A 171 14.33 -0.60 7.13
C ALA A 171 15.39 -0.71 6.02
N SER A 172 15.92 -1.90 5.73
CA SER A 172 16.95 -2.10 4.71
C SER A 172 16.44 -1.90 3.28
N VAL A 173 15.14 -2.13 3.05
CA VAL A 173 14.51 -1.91 1.74
C VAL A 173 13.87 -0.52 1.63
N ALA A 174 13.88 0.27 2.70
CA ALA A 174 13.34 1.62 2.71
C ALA A 174 14.31 2.62 2.03
N THR A 175 13.74 3.54 1.26
CA THR A 175 14.48 4.53 0.50
C THR A 175 14.55 5.88 1.20
N THR A 176 13.48 6.27 1.90
CA THR A 176 13.33 7.60 2.53
C THR A 176 13.53 7.53 4.05
N GLN A 177 13.77 8.67 4.70
CA GLN A 177 13.93 8.68 6.16
C GLN A 177 12.62 8.36 6.89
N ASN A 178 11.49 8.82 6.34
CA ASN A 178 10.16 8.50 6.85
C ASN A 178 9.84 7.00 6.72
N GLU A 179 10.12 6.41 5.55
CA GLU A 179 9.97 4.97 5.34
C GLU A 179 10.83 4.16 6.32
N ARG A 180 12.11 4.54 6.52
CA ARG A 180 12.98 3.86 7.49
C ARG A 180 12.45 3.93 8.92
N SER A 181 11.89 5.07 9.31
CA SER A 181 11.36 5.27 10.66
C SER A 181 10.11 4.42 10.90
N VAL A 182 9.21 4.37 9.92
CA VAL A 182 8.03 3.49 9.93
C VAL A 182 8.43 2.02 9.90
N ALA A 183 9.37 1.66 9.02
CA ALA A 183 9.86 0.30 8.90
C ALA A 183 10.52 -0.19 10.19
N ALA A 184 11.34 0.63 10.85
CA ALA A 184 11.93 0.29 12.15
C ALA A 184 10.88 0.14 13.26
N ALA A 185 9.83 0.98 13.26
CA ALA A 185 8.72 0.85 14.19
C ALA A 185 7.92 -0.44 13.93
N ALA A 186 7.72 -0.82 12.66
CA ALA A 186 7.04 -2.04 12.27
C ALA A 186 7.85 -3.30 12.61
N ASP A 187 9.17 -3.29 12.42
CA ASP A 187 10.08 -4.41 12.75
C ASP A 187 10.13 -4.65 14.28
N ALA A 188 9.86 -3.63 15.09
CA ALA A 188 9.78 -3.73 16.55
C ALA A 188 8.44 -4.30 17.06
N LEU A 189 7.45 -4.49 16.19
CA LEU A 189 6.18 -5.12 16.56
C LEU A 189 6.38 -6.62 16.81
N ALA A 190 5.56 -7.19 17.69
CA ALA A 190 5.60 -8.63 17.93
C ALA A 190 5.12 -9.41 16.70
N ALA A 191 5.69 -10.59 16.47
CA ALA A 191 5.17 -11.57 15.51
C ALA A 191 3.68 -11.85 15.77
N GLY A 192 2.91 -12.01 14.70
CA GLY A 192 1.45 -12.09 14.71
C GLY A 192 0.74 -10.73 14.69
N ASN A 193 1.45 -9.60 14.81
CA ASN A 193 0.84 -8.29 14.60
C ASN A 193 0.49 -8.11 13.10
N PRO A 194 -0.75 -7.72 12.75
CA PRO A 194 -1.16 -7.59 11.35
C PRO A 194 -0.28 -6.66 10.49
N VAL A 195 0.27 -5.59 11.08
CA VAL A 195 1.19 -4.67 10.38
C VAL A 195 2.53 -5.35 10.13
N TYR A 196 3.04 -6.09 11.12
CA TYR A 196 4.27 -6.87 10.98
C TYR A 196 4.11 -7.96 9.91
N GLU A 197 3.05 -8.77 10.00
CA GLU A 197 2.80 -9.89 9.09
C GLU A 197 2.55 -9.42 7.64
N SER A 198 1.83 -8.30 7.45
CA SER A 198 1.61 -7.74 6.11
C SER A 198 2.91 -7.25 5.44
N ILE A 199 3.80 -6.61 6.19
CA ILE A 199 5.11 -6.21 5.68
C ILE A 199 5.98 -7.45 5.44
N LEU A 200 5.99 -8.40 6.36
CA LEU A 200 6.77 -9.63 6.27
C LEU A 200 6.45 -10.44 5.01
N ALA A 201 5.17 -10.52 4.66
CA ALA A 201 4.69 -11.23 3.47
C ALA A 201 4.90 -10.46 2.15
N SER A 202 5.41 -9.22 2.17
CA SER A 202 5.61 -8.38 0.97
C SER A 202 6.43 -9.10 -0.09
N GLY A 203 5.84 -9.38 -1.26
CA GLY A 203 6.49 -10.11 -2.35
C GLY A 203 7.54 -9.31 -3.13
N SER A 204 7.91 -8.11 -2.67
CA SER A 204 9.05 -7.33 -3.18
C SER A 204 9.39 -6.17 -2.25
N ALA A 205 10.60 -5.62 -2.41
CA ALA A 205 11.00 -4.36 -1.78
C ALA A 205 10.05 -3.19 -2.11
N GLY A 206 9.57 -3.12 -3.36
CA GLY A 206 8.66 -2.06 -3.80
C GLY A 206 7.29 -2.12 -3.10
N GLN A 207 6.76 -3.32 -2.89
CA GLN A 207 5.52 -3.51 -2.12
C GLN A 207 5.71 -3.13 -0.64
N ALA A 208 6.83 -3.52 -0.03
CA ALA A 208 7.15 -3.13 1.35
C ALA A 208 7.26 -1.59 1.50
N GLN A 209 7.91 -0.91 0.55
CA GLN A 209 8.00 0.56 0.52
C GLN A 209 6.62 1.21 0.43
N GLN A 210 5.71 0.67 -0.38
CA GLN A 210 4.32 1.15 -0.46
C GLN A 210 3.59 1.00 0.87
N ALA A 211 3.78 -0.12 1.58
CA ALA A 211 3.22 -0.33 2.90
C ALA A 211 3.74 0.71 3.92
N PHE A 212 5.05 1.00 3.93
CA PHE A 212 5.63 2.03 4.80
C PHE A 212 5.03 3.41 4.54
N ARG A 213 4.81 3.76 3.27
CA ARG A 213 4.21 5.05 2.88
C ARG A 213 2.79 5.19 3.37
N GLN A 214 1.98 4.14 3.26
CA GLN A 214 0.60 4.12 3.77
C GLN A 214 0.54 4.27 5.30
N LEU A 215 1.54 3.73 6.01
CA LEU A 215 1.63 3.80 7.47
C LEU A 215 2.27 5.09 8.01
N SER A 216 2.86 5.93 7.15
CA SER A 216 3.60 7.14 7.57
C SER A 216 2.74 8.26 8.19
N GLY A 217 1.41 8.23 7.98
CA GLY A 217 0.51 9.26 8.48
C GLY A 217 0.74 10.66 7.90
N GLN A 218 1.46 10.77 6.77
CA GLN A 218 1.88 12.05 6.17
C GLN A 218 0.72 13.04 5.97
N ILE A 219 -0.47 12.53 5.60
CA ILE A 219 -1.67 13.35 5.37
C ILE A 219 -2.00 14.28 6.55
N HIS A 220 -1.67 13.91 7.79
CA HIS A 220 -1.86 14.79 8.95
C HIS A 220 -0.93 16.01 8.94
N ALA A 221 0.33 15.82 8.55
CA ALA A 221 1.30 16.90 8.40
C ALA A 221 0.95 17.80 7.20
N ASP A 222 0.43 17.20 6.12
CA ASP A 222 -0.03 17.94 4.94
C ASP A 222 -1.23 18.85 5.28
N ILE A 223 -2.20 18.36 6.05
CA ILE A 223 -3.33 19.17 6.55
C ILE A 223 -2.83 20.33 7.42
N ALA A 224 -1.90 20.07 8.35
CA ALA A 224 -1.35 21.14 9.20
C ALA A 224 -0.65 22.22 8.36
N SER A 225 0.10 21.80 7.34
CA SER A 225 0.78 22.70 6.40
C SER A 225 -0.23 23.51 5.57
N ALA A 226 -1.29 22.85 5.08
CA ALA A 226 -2.38 23.51 4.36
C ALA A 226 -3.11 24.55 5.24
N GLN A 227 -3.35 24.25 6.52
CA GLN A 227 -3.97 25.20 7.45
C GLN A 227 -3.08 26.44 7.72
N VAL A 228 -1.76 26.25 7.84
CA VAL A 228 -0.82 27.37 7.93
C VAL A 228 -0.88 28.22 6.68
N ASN A 229 -0.98 27.60 5.50
CA ASN A 229 -1.14 28.32 4.24
C ASN A 229 -2.49 29.06 4.18
N ASP A 230 -3.60 28.42 4.56
CA ASP A 230 -4.95 29.00 4.58
C ASP A 230 -5.04 30.26 5.45
N SER A 231 -4.23 30.35 6.52
CA SER A 231 -4.17 31.56 7.38
C SER A 231 -3.83 32.85 6.61
N ARG A 232 -3.20 32.73 5.43
CA ARG A 232 -2.89 33.87 4.56
C ARG A 232 -4.16 34.55 4.05
N TYR A 233 -5.21 33.80 3.74
CA TYR A 233 -6.44 34.36 3.18
C TYR A 233 -7.14 35.32 4.13
N LEU A 234 -7.20 34.96 5.42
CA LEU A 234 -7.73 35.83 6.46
C LEU A 234 -6.86 37.07 6.64
N ARG A 235 -5.53 36.90 6.70
CA ARG A 235 -4.59 38.04 6.82
C ARG A 235 -4.68 38.99 5.63
N ASP A 236 -4.81 38.47 4.43
CA ASP A 236 -4.95 39.27 3.20
C ASP A 236 -6.29 40.01 3.17
N ALA A 237 -7.39 39.37 3.57
CA ALA A 237 -8.70 40.00 3.71
C ALA A 237 -8.66 41.17 4.70
N LEU A 238 -8.09 40.96 5.88
CA LEU A 238 -7.94 42.00 6.92
C LEU A 238 -7.05 43.15 6.45
N ASN A 239 -5.90 42.85 5.84
CA ASN A 239 -5.00 43.87 5.30
C ASN A 239 -5.60 44.63 4.11
N SER A 240 -6.41 43.96 3.29
CA SER A 240 -7.14 44.60 2.19
C SER A 240 -8.18 45.58 2.74
N ARG A 241 -8.96 45.16 3.75
CA ARG A 241 -9.96 46.02 4.41
C ARG A 241 -9.33 47.24 5.08
N LEU A 242 -8.23 47.06 5.82
CA LEU A 242 -7.52 48.18 6.44
C LEU A 242 -6.96 49.16 5.39
N ARG A 243 -6.37 48.67 4.30
CA ARG A 243 -5.92 49.51 3.17
C ARG A 243 -7.06 50.26 2.50
N GLN A 244 -8.21 49.61 2.33
CA GLN A 244 -9.40 50.22 1.77
C GLN A 244 -9.91 51.35 2.67
N ALA A 245 -9.97 51.13 3.98
CA ALA A 245 -10.42 52.14 4.95
C ALA A 245 -9.46 53.35 5.04
N GLU A 246 -8.18 53.16 4.73
CA GLU A 246 -7.18 54.23 4.63
C GLU A 246 -7.20 54.96 3.27
N GLY A 247 -8.12 54.61 2.36
CA GLY A 247 -8.20 55.21 1.02
C GLY A 247 -7.07 54.78 0.07
N LEU A 248 -6.32 53.74 0.41
CA LEU A 248 -5.17 53.23 -0.36
C LEU A 248 -5.56 52.14 -1.37
N ALA A 249 -6.83 51.73 -1.41
CA ALA A 249 -7.35 50.78 -2.38
C ALA A 249 -8.45 51.42 -3.24
N THR A 250 -8.36 51.24 -4.56
CA THR A 250 -9.33 51.74 -5.53
C THR A 250 -10.57 50.85 -5.59
N ALA A 251 -11.44 50.94 -4.58
CA ALA A 251 -12.77 50.35 -4.61
C ALA A 251 -13.80 51.49 -4.53
N PRO A 252 -14.59 51.74 -5.59
CA PRO A 252 -15.63 52.76 -5.56
C PRO A 252 -16.80 52.27 -4.69
N ASP A 253 -17.27 53.12 -3.77
CA ASP A 253 -18.52 52.97 -2.98
C ASP A 253 -18.62 51.92 -1.86
N ILE A 254 -17.64 51.88 -0.94
CA ILE A 254 -17.96 51.53 0.46
C ILE A 254 -17.68 52.75 1.31
N LYS A 255 -18.76 53.40 1.80
CA LYS A 255 -18.66 54.60 2.64
C LYS A 255 -17.69 54.36 3.80
N ALA A 256 -16.70 55.25 3.89
CA ALA A 256 -15.88 55.42 5.08
C ALA A 256 -16.68 56.19 6.15
N ASP A 257 -17.79 55.61 6.61
CA ASP A 257 -18.47 56.11 7.81
C ASP A 257 -17.74 55.55 9.06
N ASP A 258 -18.08 56.08 10.25
CA ASP A 258 -17.54 55.66 11.55
C ASP A 258 -17.73 54.15 11.85
N GLY A 259 -18.52 53.44 11.04
CA GLY A 259 -18.69 51.99 11.07
C GLY A 259 -18.76 51.39 9.66
N GLY A 260 -18.20 50.19 9.49
CA GLY A 260 -18.24 49.45 8.23
C GLY A 260 -18.41 47.95 8.45
N ALA A 261 -19.13 47.31 7.54
CA ALA A 261 -19.24 45.86 7.45
C ALA A 261 -18.70 45.40 6.10
N TRP A 262 -18.05 44.24 6.07
CA TRP A 262 -17.51 43.66 4.85
C TRP A 262 -17.73 42.16 4.81
N ALA A 263 -17.79 41.65 3.58
CA ALA A 263 -17.86 40.23 3.27
C ALA A 263 -16.87 39.92 2.15
N GLN A 264 -16.18 38.78 2.26
CA GLN A 264 -15.25 38.31 1.24
C GLN A 264 -15.46 36.82 1.01
N PHE A 265 -15.62 36.45 -0.26
CA PHE A 265 -15.60 35.06 -0.68
C PHE A 265 -14.15 34.62 -0.93
N VAL A 266 -13.79 33.44 -0.43
CA VAL A 266 -12.48 32.83 -0.60
C VAL A 266 -12.64 31.66 -1.56
N GLY A 267 -11.78 31.60 -2.58
CA GLY A 267 -11.65 30.48 -3.50
C GLY A 267 -10.18 30.36 -3.90
N ALA A 268 -9.56 29.21 -3.64
CA ALA A 268 -8.16 29.02 -3.91
C ALA A 268 -7.84 27.57 -4.28
N TRP A 269 -6.79 27.44 -5.09
CA TRP A 269 -6.18 26.16 -5.45
C TRP A 269 -4.70 26.26 -5.13
N ASP A 270 -4.22 25.31 -4.36
CA ASP A 270 -2.85 25.23 -3.89
C ASP A 270 -2.22 23.93 -4.37
N HIS A 271 -0.94 23.99 -4.70
CA HIS A 271 -0.12 22.82 -5.00
C HIS A 271 1.18 22.92 -4.23
N ALA A 272 1.48 21.87 -3.46
CA ALA A 272 2.78 21.67 -2.84
C ALA A 272 3.49 20.52 -3.57
N SER A 273 4.70 20.79 -4.05
CA SER A 273 5.57 19.76 -4.60
C SER A 273 6.12 18.87 -3.48
N GLY A 274 6.18 17.57 -3.72
CA GLY A 274 6.86 16.64 -2.83
C GLY A 274 8.37 16.60 -3.09
N ASP A 275 9.08 15.94 -2.18
CA ASP A 275 10.48 15.59 -2.32
C ASP A 275 10.69 14.09 -2.06
N VAL A 276 11.93 13.70 -1.77
CA VAL A 276 12.26 12.30 -1.49
C VAL A 276 11.62 11.81 -0.20
N ASP A 277 11.33 12.65 0.78
CA ASP A 277 10.86 12.24 2.11
C ASP A 277 9.35 12.44 2.29
N ALA A 278 8.73 13.35 1.56
CA ALA A 278 7.30 13.63 1.62
C ALA A 278 6.67 13.76 0.23
N THR A 279 5.48 13.20 0.07
CA THR A 279 4.68 13.40 -1.15
C THR A 279 4.12 14.82 -1.23
N GLY A 280 3.91 15.30 -2.46
CA GLY A 280 3.21 16.57 -2.68
C GLY A 280 1.71 16.42 -2.45
N TYR A 281 1.02 17.56 -2.37
CA TYR A 281 -0.43 17.61 -2.26
C TYR A 281 -1.04 18.68 -3.17
N GLN A 282 -2.32 18.53 -3.46
CA GLN A 282 -3.16 19.56 -4.05
C GLN A 282 -4.29 19.87 -3.08
N ALA A 283 -4.60 21.15 -2.90
CA ALA A 283 -5.68 21.58 -2.02
C ALA A 283 -6.60 22.56 -2.74
N SER A 284 -7.89 22.43 -2.49
CA SER A 284 -8.91 23.39 -2.91
C SER A 284 -9.63 23.93 -1.70
N THR A 285 -9.57 25.24 -1.51
CA THR A 285 -10.15 25.95 -0.37
C THR A 285 -11.25 26.88 -0.86
N TYR A 286 -12.43 26.79 -0.24
CA TYR A 286 -13.51 27.74 -0.47
C TYR A 286 -14.15 28.17 0.84
N GLY A 287 -14.67 29.39 0.88
CA GLY A 287 -15.29 29.88 2.10
C GLY A 287 -15.78 31.31 2.04
N VAL A 288 -16.21 31.79 3.20
CA VAL A 288 -16.70 33.15 3.40
C VAL A 288 -16.11 33.74 4.68
N LEU A 289 -15.66 34.97 4.57
CA LEU A 289 -15.19 35.80 5.67
C LEU A 289 -16.13 37.00 5.82
N LEU A 290 -16.46 37.34 7.05
CA LEU A 290 -17.33 38.45 7.42
C LEU A 290 -16.63 39.27 8.49
N GLY A 291 -16.76 40.59 8.44
CA GLY A 291 -16.20 41.44 9.48
C GLY A 291 -16.94 42.75 9.65
N LEU A 292 -16.72 43.33 10.81
CA LEU A 292 -17.19 44.65 11.19
C LEU A 292 -16.02 45.45 11.77
N ASP A 293 -15.98 46.73 11.48
CA ASP A 293 -15.01 47.67 12.02
C ASP A 293 -15.65 49.03 12.29
N SER A 294 -15.12 49.75 13.27
CA SER A 294 -15.47 51.14 13.54
C SER A 294 -14.23 52.01 13.65
N ALA A 295 -14.38 53.27 13.23
CA ALA A 295 -13.38 54.30 13.42
C ALA A 295 -13.72 55.17 14.63
N TYR A 296 -12.69 55.55 15.37
CA TYR A 296 -12.76 56.52 16.46
C TYR A 296 -11.46 57.31 16.47
N ASP A 297 -11.54 58.60 16.12
CA ASP A 297 -10.37 59.47 15.93
C ASP A 297 -9.39 58.86 14.90
N ASP A 298 -8.09 58.80 15.20
CA ASP A 298 -7.09 58.18 14.33
C ASP A 298 -7.07 56.63 14.36
N TRP A 299 -7.98 55.99 15.13
CA TRP A 299 -8.03 54.55 15.29
C TRP A 299 -9.15 53.91 14.48
N ARG A 300 -8.89 52.70 13.97
CA ARG A 300 -9.91 51.78 13.49
C ARG A 300 -9.74 50.44 14.17
N LEU A 301 -10.82 49.89 14.71
CA LEU A 301 -10.85 48.61 15.39
C LEU A 301 -11.96 47.75 14.81
N GLY A 302 -11.70 46.47 14.62
CA GLY A 302 -12.66 45.55 14.05
C GLY A 302 -12.48 44.11 14.51
N VAL A 303 -13.54 43.35 14.31
CA VAL A 303 -13.57 41.90 14.50
C VAL A 303 -14.04 41.23 13.22
N ALA A 304 -13.50 40.05 12.95
CA ALA A 304 -13.82 39.25 11.79
C ALA A 304 -14.00 37.80 12.18
N THR A 305 -14.89 37.12 11.47
CA THR A 305 -15.09 35.69 11.57
C THR A 305 -15.30 35.09 10.20
N GLY A 306 -15.17 33.79 10.07
CA GLY A 306 -15.44 33.13 8.81
C GLY A 306 -15.38 31.62 8.90
N TYR A 307 -15.79 31.01 7.81
CA TYR A 307 -15.77 29.57 7.63
C TYR A 307 -15.12 29.24 6.28
N THR A 308 -14.18 28.31 6.27
CA THR A 308 -13.56 27.79 5.06
C THR A 308 -13.56 26.27 5.08
N ARG A 309 -13.89 25.64 3.96
CA ARG A 309 -13.72 24.22 3.72
C ARG A 309 -12.54 24.01 2.78
N THR A 310 -11.66 23.09 3.17
CA THR A 310 -10.48 22.71 2.40
C THR A 310 -10.56 21.22 2.10
N SER A 311 -10.50 20.85 0.82
CA SER A 311 -10.38 19.45 0.38
C SER A 311 -8.97 19.26 -0.19
N LEU A 312 -8.28 18.21 0.29
CA LEU A 312 -6.88 17.94 0.02
C LEU A 312 -6.71 16.53 -0.54
N ASP A 313 -6.02 16.44 -1.67
CA ASP A 313 -5.61 15.19 -2.31
C ASP A 313 -4.08 15.07 -2.19
N GLY A 314 -3.63 14.06 -1.46
CA GLY A 314 -2.21 13.79 -1.19
C GLY A 314 -1.63 12.68 -2.06
N GLY A 315 -0.39 12.29 -1.77
CA GLY A 315 0.23 11.12 -2.42
C GLY A 315 -0.44 9.80 -2.04
N TYR A 316 -0.22 8.78 -2.87
CA TYR A 316 -0.66 7.39 -2.62
C TYR A 316 -2.16 7.18 -2.40
N GLY A 317 -3.00 8.03 -3.00
CA GLY A 317 -4.46 7.91 -2.92
C GLY A 317 -5.06 8.41 -1.60
N SER A 318 -4.26 9.12 -0.78
CA SER A 318 -4.72 9.72 0.46
C SER A 318 -5.56 10.98 0.19
N ASN A 319 -6.60 11.18 0.99
CA ASN A 319 -7.45 12.37 0.93
C ASN A 319 -7.86 12.85 2.32
N ALA A 320 -8.11 14.15 2.43
CA ALA A 320 -8.57 14.78 3.65
C ALA A 320 -9.49 15.97 3.40
N ASP A 321 -10.47 16.13 4.28
CA ASP A 321 -11.35 17.31 4.31
C ASP A 321 -11.24 18.02 5.67
N SER A 322 -11.08 19.35 5.64
CA SER A 322 -10.99 20.21 6.82
C SER A 322 -12.08 21.29 6.81
N ASP A 323 -12.78 21.45 7.94
CA ASP A 323 -13.78 22.49 8.18
C ASP A 323 -13.21 23.51 9.18
N ASN A 324 -12.79 24.69 8.71
CA ASN A 324 -12.06 25.65 9.54
C ASN A 324 -12.95 26.84 9.91
N TYR A 325 -12.93 27.21 11.19
CA TYR A 325 -13.60 28.42 11.70
C TYR A 325 -12.56 29.43 12.14
N HIS A 326 -12.77 30.68 11.75
CA HIS A 326 -11.82 31.76 11.98
C HIS A 326 -12.43 32.80 12.92
N LEU A 327 -11.61 33.30 13.84
CA LEU A 327 -11.92 34.49 14.63
C LEU A 327 -10.68 35.39 14.66
N ALA A 328 -10.86 36.67 14.36
CA ALA A 328 -9.78 37.64 14.37
C ALA A 328 -10.24 38.99 14.92
N ALA A 329 -9.32 39.68 15.57
CA ALA A 329 -9.42 41.10 15.90
C ALA A 329 -8.32 41.84 15.12
N TYR A 330 -8.65 43.00 14.57
CA TYR A 330 -7.74 43.78 13.76
C TYR A 330 -7.92 45.27 14.05
N GLY A 331 -6.86 46.03 13.81
CA GLY A 331 -6.93 47.47 13.93
C GLY A 331 -5.79 48.19 13.24
N SER A 332 -6.02 49.47 13.00
CA SER A 332 -5.03 50.38 12.44
C SER A 332 -5.05 51.70 13.19
N LYS A 333 -3.90 52.38 13.20
CA LYS A 333 -3.80 53.75 13.67
C LYS A 333 -3.06 54.61 12.64
N GLN A 334 -3.66 55.73 12.27
CA GLN A 334 -3.05 56.71 11.37
C GLN A 334 -2.21 57.72 12.17
N TYR A 335 -1.07 58.11 11.61
CA TYR A 335 -0.13 59.10 12.12
C TYR A 335 0.30 60.00 10.94
N GLY A 336 -0.54 60.98 10.59
CA GLY A 336 -0.33 61.79 9.39
C GLY A 336 -0.37 60.92 8.12
N ALA A 337 0.74 60.85 7.38
CA ALA A 337 0.84 60.02 6.17
C ALA A 337 1.25 58.55 6.43
N LEU A 338 1.49 58.17 7.69
CA LEU A 338 1.90 56.82 8.09
C LEU A 338 0.74 56.08 8.76
N ALA A 339 0.58 54.78 8.47
CA ALA A 339 -0.40 53.93 9.14
C ALA A 339 0.28 52.70 9.77
N LEU A 340 -0.02 52.44 11.04
CA LEU A 340 0.39 51.21 11.74
C LEU A 340 -0.78 50.25 11.80
N ARG A 341 -0.58 49.00 11.37
CA ARG A 341 -1.61 47.95 11.34
C ARG A 341 -1.19 46.79 12.22
N ALA A 342 -2.15 46.24 12.96
CA ALA A 342 -1.95 45.06 13.79
C ALA A 342 -3.20 44.17 13.75
N GLY A 343 -3.01 42.87 13.92
CA GLY A 343 -4.09 41.91 14.00
C GLY A 343 -3.69 40.68 14.81
N ALA A 344 -4.66 40.10 15.50
CA ALA A 344 -4.54 38.83 16.19
C ALA A 344 -5.63 37.90 15.67
N LEU A 345 -5.26 36.66 15.37
CA LEU A 345 -6.18 35.64 14.88
C LEU A 345 -6.03 34.37 15.71
N THR A 346 -7.15 33.69 15.93
CA THR A 346 -7.20 32.36 16.53
C THR A 346 -7.95 31.45 15.58
N PRO A 347 -7.28 30.46 14.97
CA PRO A 347 -7.97 29.42 14.22
C PRO A 347 -8.67 28.48 15.21
N GLY A 348 -9.97 28.26 15.02
CA GLY A 348 -10.72 27.22 15.69
C GLY A 348 -10.82 26.01 14.77
N THR A 349 -10.15 24.90 15.12
CA THR A 349 -10.20 23.65 14.36
C THR A 349 -11.56 22.98 14.53
N GLY A 350 -12.36 22.98 13.46
CA GLY A 350 -13.52 22.10 13.32
C GLY A 350 -13.07 20.76 12.73
N LEU A 351 -13.04 19.73 13.59
CA LEU A 351 -13.03 18.29 13.27
C LEU A 351 -12.53 17.86 11.87
N ILE A 352 -11.37 17.20 11.83
CA ILE A 352 -10.98 16.33 10.69
C ILE A 352 -12.10 15.31 10.53
N ARG A 353 -12.89 15.44 9.46
CA ARG A 353 -14.07 14.56 9.24
C ARG A 353 -13.66 13.21 8.69
N ARG A 354 -12.65 13.18 7.81
CA ARG A 354 -12.06 11.98 7.22
C ARG A 354 -10.61 12.27 6.82
N ALA A 355 -9.72 11.38 7.23
CA ALA A 355 -8.40 11.19 6.63
C ALA A 355 -8.34 9.70 6.26
N ARG A 356 -8.05 9.39 5.00
CA ARG A 356 -7.84 8.03 4.50
C ARG A 356 -6.56 7.99 3.69
#